data_AF-A0A0R0CS70-F1
#
_entry.id   AF-A0A0R0CS70-F1
#
_cell.length_a   1.000
_cell.length_b   1.000
_cell.length_c   1.000
_cell.angle_alpha   90.00
_cell.angle_beta   90.00
_cell.angle_gamma   90.00
#
_symmetry.space_group_name_H-M   'P 1'
#
loop_
_entity.id
_entity.type
_entity.pdbx_description
1 polymer ?
#
loop_
_entity_poly.entity_id
_entity_poly.type
_entity_poly.pdbx_seq_one_letter_code
_entity_poly.pdbx_strand_id
1 'polypeptide(L)'
;MPACEEIGRVSRAYVSAHTRERVHSTRLYPTEKRCLVANFNGAIPPGRTIVTAQWKMESACSVAMSSASIYGRSAQVMVQGVYRGWAYIKAQVTLDNGEIYNQLFVVEVLEGPYFGDENSLAAGPTELTATA
;
A
#
# COMPACT_ATOMS: atom_id res chain seq x y z
N MET A 1 -8.46 -12.96 -10.39
CA MET A 1 -7.68 -13.31 -9.18
C MET A 1 -7.57 -12.05 -8.33
N PRO A 2 -7.68 -12.11 -6.99
CA PRO A 2 -7.36 -10.95 -6.17
C PRO A 2 -5.88 -10.66 -6.45
N ALA A 3 -5.55 -9.44 -6.87
CA ALA A 3 -4.22 -9.08 -7.38
C ALA A 3 -3.07 -9.21 -6.35
N CYS A 4 -3.35 -9.73 -5.15
CA CYS A 4 -2.50 -9.68 -3.97
C CYS A 4 -2.31 -11.04 -3.28
N GLU A 5 -2.42 -12.13 -4.03
CA GLU A 5 -2.18 -13.50 -3.51
C GLU A 5 -0.90 -14.14 -4.07
N GLU A 6 -0.20 -13.50 -5.01
CA GLU A 6 0.99 -14.04 -5.65
C GLU A 6 2.22 -13.98 -4.72
N ILE A 7 2.81 -15.16 -4.45
CA ILE A 7 4.01 -15.30 -3.61
C ILE A 7 5.15 -14.44 -4.19
N GLY A 8 5.82 -13.67 -3.34
CA GLY A 8 6.93 -12.80 -3.75
C GLY A 8 6.52 -11.46 -4.37
N ARG A 9 5.23 -11.24 -4.68
CA ARG A 9 4.69 -9.95 -5.18
C ARG A 9 3.79 -9.23 -4.19
N VAL A 10 3.77 -9.68 -2.94
CA VAL A 10 2.93 -9.11 -1.88
C VAL A 10 3.81 -8.71 -0.71
N SER A 11 3.52 -7.55 -0.12
CA SER A 11 4.09 -7.08 1.13
C SER A 11 2.95 -6.84 2.11
N ARG A 12 2.83 -7.71 3.11
CA ARG A 12 1.69 -7.74 4.03
C ARG A 12 2.10 -7.22 5.40
N ALA A 13 1.49 -6.11 5.81
CA ALA A 13 1.59 -5.57 7.17
C ALA A 13 0.43 -6.11 8.00
N TYR A 14 0.75 -6.73 9.15
CA TYR A 14 -0.24 -7.06 10.18
C TYR A 14 -0.35 -5.86 11.12
N VAL A 15 -1.46 -5.13 11.01
CA VAL A 15 -1.68 -3.90 11.77
C VAL A 15 -1.87 -4.25 13.24
N SER A 16 -1.16 -3.54 14.12
CA SER A 16 -1.23 -3.73 15.57
C SER A 16 -2.21 -2.74 16.20
N ALA A 17 -3.08 -3.23 17.07
CA ALA A 17 -3.93 -2.36 17.90
C ALA A 17 -3.13 -1.58 18.95
N HIS A 18 -1.98 -2.12 19.39
CA HIS A 18 -1.18 -1.60 20.51
C HIS A 18 -0.05 -0.67 20.05
N THR A 19 0.52 -0.92 18.86
CA THR A 19 1.61 -0.12 18.30
C THR A 19 1.18 0.41 16.94
N ARG A 20 0.26 1.37 16.96
CA ARG A 20 -0.39 1.94 15.76
C ARG A 20 0.58 2.73 14.86
N GLU A 21 1.79 2.99 15.35
CA GLU A 21 2.86 3.69 14.62
C GLU A 21 3.80 2.74 13.87
N ARG A 22 3.57 1.41 13.91
CA ARG A 22 4.46 0.46 13.24
C ARG A 22 4.50 0.73 11.74
N VAL A 23 5.68 1.07 11.24
CA VAL A 23 5.96 1.24 9.82
C VAL A 23 6.35 -0.11 9.22
N HIS A 24 5.78 -0.46 8.07
CA HIS A 24 6.15 -1.66 7.31
C HIS A 24 7.02 -1.29 6.12
N SER A 25 8.26 -1.78 6.09
CA SER A 25 9.22 -1.47 5.02
C SER A 25 9.29 -2.58 3.98
N THR A 26 9.41 -2.20 2.71
CA THR A 26 9.63 -3.12 1.58
C THR A 26 10.58 -2.49 0.57
N ARG A 27 11.30 -3.35 -0.16
CA ARG A 27 12.23 -2.94 -1.22
C ARG A 27 11.77 -3.42 -2.57
N LEU A 28 11.97 -2.61 -3.60
CA LEU A 28 11.67 -2.90 -5.01
C LEU A 28 12.81 -2.43 -5.91
N TYR A 29 12.96 -3.02 -7.07
CA TYR A 29 13.67 -2.41 -8.18
C TYR A 29 12.73 -1.56 -9.05
N PRO A 30 13.26 -0.63 -9.87
CA PRO A 30 12.45 0.05 -10.88
C PRO A 30 11.68 -0.96 -11.75
N THR A 31 10.49 -0.57 -12.22
CA THR A 31 9.52 -1.37 -12.97
C THR A 31 8.82 -2.49 -12.18
N GLU A 32 9.38 -2.97 -11.07
CA GLU A 32 8.76 -4.03 -10.27
C GLU A 32 7.42 -3.59 -9.69
N LYS A 33 6.48 -4.53 -9.65
CA LYS A 33 5.16 -4.36 -9.04
C LYS A 33 5.05 -5.13 -7.74
N ARG A 34 4.42 -4.52 -6.74
CA ARG A 34 4.19 -5.12 -5.41
C ARG A 34 2.81 -4.73 -4.90
N CYS A 35 2.02 -5.69 -4.45
CA CYS A 35 0.83 -5.38 -3.71
C CYS A 35 1.18 -5.10 -2.25
N LEU A 36 0.80 -3.92 -1.75
CA LEU A 36 0.83 -3.62 -0.33
C LEU A 36 -0.52 -4.02 0.28
N VAL A 37 -0.47 -4.77 1.38
CA VAL A 37 -1.66 -5.23 2.09
C VAL A 37 -1.59 -4.77 3.54
N ALA A 38 -2.53 -3.94 3.96
CA ALA A 38 -2.77 -3.61 5.36
C ALA A 38 -3.83 -4.57 5.92
N ASN A 39 -3.40 -5.55 6.72
CA ASN A 39 -4.27 -6.54 7.32
C ASN A 39 -4.66 -6.12 8.74
N PHE A 40 -5.96 -5.83 8.94
CA PHE A 40 -6.50 -5.36 10.20
C PHE A 40 -7.18 -6.46 11.02
N ASN A 41 -7.01 -7.75 10.68
CA ASN A 41 -7.72 -8.86 11.33
C ASN A 41 -7.65 -8.81 12.86
N GLY A 42 -6.45 -8.58 13.41
CA GLY A 42 -6.22 -8.45 14.86
C GLY A 42 -6.30 -7.02 15.40
N ALA A 43 -6.56 -6.02 14.55
CA ALA A 43 -6.60 -4.61 14.94
C ALA A 43 -8.02 -4.07 15.17
N ILE A 44 -9.00 -4.62 14.45
CA ILE A 44 -10.39 -4.15 14.52
C ILE A 44 -11.27 -5.16 15.30
N PRO A 45 -12.36 -4.73 15.98
CA PRO A 45 -13.24 -5.66 16.71
C PRO A 45 -13.90 -6.70 15.80
N PRO A 46 -14.27 -7.89 16.30
CA PRO A 46 -15.13 -8.82 15.57
C PRO A 46 -16.44 -8.15 15.14
N GLY A 47 -16.96 -8.51 13.98
CA GLY A 47 -18.21 -7.93 13.44
C GLY A 47 -18.07 -6.56 12.78
N ARG A 48 -16.92 -5.87 12.94
CA ARG A 48 -16.64 -4.62 12.21
C ARG A 48 -16.12 -4.88 10.81
N THR A 49 -16.50 -4.01 9.89
CA THR A 49 -16.14 -4.06 8.47
C THR A 49 -15.51 -2.75 8.03
N ILE A 50 -14.54 -2.83 7.13
CA ILE A 50 -13.96 -1.64 6.49
C ILE A 50 -14.94 -1.18 5.42
N VAL A 51 -15.39 0.08 5.46
CA VAL A 51 -16.27 0.67 4.45
C VAL A 51 -15.50 1.48 3.41
N THR A 52 -14.42 2.14 3.83
CA THR A 52 -13.54 2.88 2.92
C THR A 52 -12.08 2.66 3.28
N ALA A 53 -11.22 2.67 2.26
CA ALA A 53 -9.78 2.62 2.40
C ALA A 53 -9.14 3.68 1.50
N GLN A 54 -8.49 4.65 2.11
CA GLN A 54 -7.76 5.72 1.44
C GLN A 54 -6.26 5.46 1.51
N TRP A 55 -5.61 5.42 0.37
CA TRP A 55 -4.18 5.31 0.22
C TRP A 55 -3.61 6.66 -0.19
N LYS A 56 -2.64 7.16 0.56
CA LYS A 56 -1.99 8.46 0.33
C LYS A 56 -0.49 8.30 0.26
N MET A 57 0.15 9.01 -0.66
CA MET A 57 1.59 9.23 -0.67
C MET A 57 1.91 10.70 -0.86
N GLU A 58 3.05 11.12 -0.32
CA GLU A 58 3.52 12.51 -0.42
C GLU A 58 3.93 12.87 -1.85
N SER A 59 4.56 11.95 -2.57
CA SER A 59 5.10 12.17 -3.91
C SER A 59 5.06 10.90 -4.74
N ALA A 60 4.70 11.05 -6.02
CA ALA A 60 4.68 9.97 -7.01
C ALA A 60 6.03 9.77 -7.74
N CYS A 61 7.12 10.36 -7.24
CA CYS A 61 8.43 10.30 -7.88
C CYS A 61 9.02 8.88 -7.87
N SER A 62 9.06 8.26 -6.69
CA SER A 62 9.71 6.96 -6.53
C SER A 62 8.76 5.79 -6.86
N VAL A 63 7.46 5.97 -6.62
CA VAL A 63 6.46 4.90 -6.72
C VAL A 63 5.18 5.43 -7.34
N ALA A 64 4.55 4.63 -8.20
CA ALA A 64 3.20 4.84 -8.69
C ALA A 64 2.21 3.89 -7.99
N MET A 65 1.08 4.42 -7.48
CA MET A 65 0.00 3.61 -6.90
C MET A 65 -1.09 3.31 -7.94
N SER A 66 -1.76 2.17 -7.82
CA SER A 66 -2.94 1.82 -8.62
C SER A 66 -3.81 0.78 -7.91
N SER A 67 -5.02 0.54 -8.43
CA SER A 67 -5.84 -0.64 -8.08
C SER A 67 -6.11 -0.81 -6.58
N ALA A 68 -6.43 0.28 -5.87
CA ALA A 68 -6.83 0.19 -4.47
C ALA A 68 -8.11 -0.64 -4.32
N SER A 69 -8.18 -1.50 -3.30
CA SER A 69 -9.35 -2.32 -3.02
C SER A 69 -9.43 -2.74 -1.54
N ILE A 70 -10.61 -3.20 -1.13
CA ILE A 70 -10.87 -3.78 0.19
C ILE A 70 -11.18 -5.26 -0.02
N TYR A 71 -10.62 -6.12 0.83
CA TYR A 71 -10.90 -7.55 0.84
C TYR A 71 -11.09 -8.02 2.29
N GLY A 72 -12.35 -8.16 2.69
CA GLY A 72 -12.73 -8.46 4.07
C GLY A 72 -12.18 -7.41 5.04
N ARG A 73 -11.28 -7.81 5.93
CA ARG A 73 -10.66 -6.95 6.96
C ARG A 73 -9.25 -6.50 6.55
N SER A 74 -8.99 -6.45 5.26
CA SER A 74 -7.75 -5.93 4.69
C SER A 74 -8.03 -4.85 3.66
N ALA A 75 -7.16 -3.85 3.61
CA ALA A 75 -7.07 -2.92 2.49
C ALA A 75 -5.81 -3.24 1.67
N GLN A 76 -5.88 -3.06 0.36
CA GLN A 76 -4.76 -3.33 -0.53
C GLN A 76 -4.60 -2.25 -1.60
N VAL A 77 -3.37 -2.04 -2.06
CA VAL A 77 -3.03 -1.18 -3.20
C VAL A 77 -1.86 -1.79 -3.97
N MET A 78 -1.87 -1.64 -5.28
CA MET A 78 -0.72 -1.96 -6.10
C MET A 78 0.25 -0.80 -6.15
N VAL A 79 1.53 -1.07 -5.92
CA VAL A 79 2.62 -0.14 -6.16
C VAL A 79 3.53 -0.64 -7.27
N GLN A 80 4.09 0.28 -8.04
CA GLN A 80 5.14 0.03 -9.01
C GLN A 80 6.33 0.94 -8.74
N GLY A 81 7.55 0.39 -8.72
CA GLY A 81 8.77 1.19 -8.64
C GLY A 81 8.97 2.01 -9.90
N VAL A 82 9.17 3.33 -9.75
CA VAL A 82 9.33 4.29 -10.85
C VAL A 82 10.77 4.78 -10.90
N TYR A 83 11.17 5.55 -9.88
CA TYR A 83 12.50 6.11 -9.76
C TYR A 83 13.11 5.73 -8.41
N ARG A 84 14.44 5.69 -8.34
CA ARG A 84 15.15 5.38 -7.10
C ARG A 84 14.81 6.35 -5.98
N GLY A 85 14.75 5.84 -4.76
CA GLY A 85 14.48 6.62 -3.56
C GLY A 85 13.40 5.99 -2.69
N TRP A 86 12.88 6.77 -1.75
CA TRP A 86 11.87 6.32 -0.80
C TRP A 86 10.49 6.88 -1.16
N ALA A 87 9.46 6.11 -0.87
CA ALA A 87 8.07 6.55 -0.88
C ALA A 87 7.41 6.14 0.45
N TYR A 88 6.77 7.12 1.10
CA TYR A 88 5.99 6.93 2.30
C TYR A 88 4.52 6.85 1.92
N ILE A 89 3.87 5.74 2.30
CA ILE A 89 2.49 5.46 1.91
C ILE A 89 1.66 5.21 3.17
N LYS A 90 0.56 5.94 3.32
CA LYS A 90 -0.42 5.76 4.40
C LYS A 90 -1.66 5.07 3.87
N ALA A 91 -2.01 3.94 4.46
CA ALA A 91 -3.33 3.34 4.36
C ALA A 91 -4.19 3.83 5.54
N GLN A 92 -5.29 4.52 5.25
CA GLN A 92 -6.29 4.94 6.22
C GLN A 92 -7.59 4.21 5.92
N VAL A 93 -8.07 3.41 6.86
CA VAL A 93 -9.35 2.69 6.71
C VAL A 93 -10.39 3.29 7.65
N THR A 94 -11.62 3.44 7.15
CA THR A 94 -12.79 3.82 7.95
C THR A 94 -13.69 2.60 8.10
N LEU A 95 -14.16 2.34 9.31
CA LEU A 95 -15.07 1.24 9.63
C LEU A 95 -16.53 1.66 9.50
N ASP A 96 -17.43 0.69 9.55
CA ASP A 96 -18.90 0.85 9.54
C ASP A 96 -19.43 1.74 10.66
N ASN A 97 -18.71 1.85 11.78
CA ASN A 97 -19.03 2.76 12.89
C ASN A 97 -18.32 4.12 12.82
N GLY A 98 -17.61 4.42 11.74
CA GLY A 98 -16.87 5.67 11.57
C GLY A 98 -15.50 5.71 12.25
N GLU A 99 -15.06 4.65 12.95
CA GLU A 99 -13.69 4.60 13.47
C GLU A 99 -12.66 4.57 12.34
N ILE A 100 -11.50 5.20 12.58
CA ILE A 100 -10.41 5.31 11.62
C ILE A 100 -9.17 4.59 12.14
N TYR A 101 -8.58 3.74 11.30
CA TYR A 101 -7.31 3.06 11.56
C TYR A 101 -6.31 3.41 10.47
N ASN A 102 -5.03 3.53 10.86
CA ASN A 102 -3.94 3.84 9.95
C ASN A 102 -2.89 2.74 9.95
N GLN A 103 -2.25 2.54 8.80
CA GLN A 103 -1.02 1.76 8.64
C GLN A 103 -0.06 2.51 7.73
N LEU A 104 1.18 2.66 8.15
CA LEU A 104 2.24 3.28 7.35
C LEU A 104 3.12 2.24 6.67
N PHE A 105 3.49 2.51 5.43
CA PHE A 105 4.44 1.75 4.64
C PHE A 105 5.58 2.65 4.18
N VAL A 106 6.77 2.06 4.08
CA VAL A 106 7.92 2.66 3.39
C VAL A 106 8.30 1.72 2.27
N VAL A 107 8.28 2.24 1.04
CA VAL A 107 8.78 1.54 -0.14
C VAL A 107 10.11 2.18 -0.53
N GLU A 108 11.18 1.41 -0.48
CA GLU A 108 12.49 1.80 -0.99
C GLU A 108 12.65 1.22 -2.39
N VAL A 109 12.73 2.09 -3.40
CA VAL A 109 13.13 1.70 -4.75
C VAL A 109 14.64 1.78 -4.82
N LEU A 110 15.26 0.60 -4.88
CA LEU A 110 16.71 0.43 -4.83
C LEU A 110 17.40 1.09 -6.02
N GLU A 111 18.62 1.54 -5.77
CA GLU A 111 19.50 1.94 -6.84
C GLU A 111 19.85 0.73 -7.72
N GLY A 112 19.79 0.94 -9.02
CA GLY A 112 20.15 -0.05 -10.03
C GLY A 112 20.68 0.65 -11.27
N PRO A 113 21.34 -0.09 -12.17
CA PRO A 113 21.71 0.42 -13.48
C PRO A 113 20.45 0.93 -14.19
N TYR A 114 20.55 2.13 -14.76
CA TYR A 114 19.46 2.75 -15.47
C TYR A 114 19.40 2.18 -16.89
N PHE A 115 18.30 1.51 -17.21
CA PHE A 115 18.12 0.84 -18.50
C PHE A 115 17.21 1.61 -19.47
N GLY A 116 16.61 2.72 -19.02
CA GLY A 116 15.71 3.56 -19.82
C GLY A 116 14.24 3.16 -19.71
N ASP A 117 13.94 1.99 -19.17
CA ASP A 117 12.59 1.52 -18.87
C ASP A 117 11.86 2.47 -17.90
N GLU A 118 12.62 3.14 -17.04
CA GLU A 118 12.14 4.09 -16.04
C GLU A 118 11.46 5.32 -16.67
N ASN A 119 11.84 5.69 -17.91
CA ASN A 119 11.25 6.84 -18.62
C ASN A 119 9.81 6.60 -19.08
N SER A 120 9.40 5.35 -19.17
CA SER A 120 8.06 4.97 -19.63
C SER A 120 7.02 4.98 -18.51
N LEU A 121 7.45 5.17 -17.27
CA LEU A 121 6.61 5.05 -16.09
C LEU A 121 5.96 6.39 -15.77
N ALA A 122 4.66 6.50 -16.05
CA ALA A 122 3.87 7.67 -15.68
C ALA A 122 3.75 7.79 -14.15
N ALA A 123 3.80 9.03 -13.65
CA ALA A 123 3.47 9.32 -12.26
C ALA A 123 2.03 8.88 -11.97
N GLY A 124 1.87 7.90 -11.09
CA GLY A 124 0.56 7.45 -10.63
C GLY A 124 -0.11 8.48 -9.71
N PRO A 125 -1.40 8.30 -9.38
CA PRO A 125 -2.10 9.16 -8.42
C PRO A 125 -1.45 9.10 -7.04
N THR A 126 -1.32 10.25 -6.38
CA THR A 126 -0.85 10.35 -4.99
C THR A 126 -1.91 9.95 -3.97
N GLU A 127 -3.18 9.92 -4.39
CA GLU A 127 -4.29 9.45 -3.58
C GLU A 127 -5.17 8.45 -4.32
N LEU A 128 -5.55 7.36 -3.66
CA LEU A 128 -6.54 6.40 -4.14
C LEU A 128 -7.54 6.10 -3.05
N THR A 129 -8.81 5.94 -3.41
CA THR A 129 -9.86 5.53 -2.47
C THR A 129 -10.53 4.27 -2.99
N ALA A 130 -10.71 3.30 -2.11
CA ALA A 130 -11.54 2.13 -2.34
C ALA A 130 -12.74 2.15 -1.39
N THR A 131 -13.87 1.65 -1.87
CA THR A 131 -15.10 1.42 -1.12
C THR A 131 -15.44 -0.07 -1.16
N ALA A 132 -16.00 -0.61 -0.07
CA ALA A 132 -16.38 -2.01 0.03
C ALA A 132 -17.60 -2.36 -0.84
#